data_AF-A0AAX1QSX0-F1
#
_entry.id   AF-A0AAX1QSX0-F1
#
_cell.length_a   1.000
_cell.length_b   1.000
_cell.length_c   1.000
_cell.angle_alpha   90.00
_cell.angle_beta   90.00
_cell.angle_gamma   90.00
#
_symmetry.space_group_name_H-M   'P 1'
#
loop_
_entity.id
_entity.type
_entity.pdbx_description
1 polymer ?
#
loop_
_entity_poly.entity_id
_entity_poly.type
_entity_poly.pdbx_seq_one_letter_code
_entity_poly.pdbx_strand_id
1 'polypeptide(L)'
;MAIFIRTGANGSYKSAYVAYFVILEALKAGRVVVTNMQGFETLDVIEKRFDITFPSTTRLIRIFSRDKNGIELWQHFFCWCPIGALIVIDECQDIFSKNIGFRMEKVFYRPLSDFLPMLPPDYESFFNARYLPADMSKLQACEMDDRGIAEYDETGRIIYPLSFNEGFMRHRHYNWDIHLLSPDWGQIDSAIRACAEECYFHKGRDAYFFARRKPLIYRHPKNVATLVIPKGKDPNVFPQKIPLDAHLLYKSTSTGQANQSGAINMLLKNPTILGSLLLGILSIGYFIYAFSGLVFGSSKTVADTSAQTSNTSVSQSPDSVPQTGGQNAPALSTGGDGHQASSVSPAPSHRIDTIKQMLGLYDLQTLYYTGHTTRQSQTKGFQFFVTLEAKTPEGTYYLDDTFLRANDIAYVHYDDCLLKLTKENITINVTCKPILREAVPDASQPPQVKLGALF
;
A
#
# COMPACT_ATOMS: atom_id res chain seq x y z
N MET A 1 -13.10 8.22 8.91
CA MET A 1 -12.46 9.48 8.53
C MET A 1 -10.99 9.39 8.84
N ALA A 2 -10.15 9.95 7.98
CA ALA A 2 -8.70 9.84 8.09
C ALA A 2 -7.97 11.04 7.48
N ILE A 3 -6.79 11.31 8.03
CA ILE A 3 -5.76 12.16 7.47
C ILE A 3 -4.80 11.31 6.65
N PHE A 4 -4.60 11.69 5.40
CA PHE A 4 -3.66 11.08 4.48
C PHE A 4 -2.60 12.10 4.08
N ILE A 5 -1.33 11.74 4.24
CA ILE A 5 -0.22 12.59 3.78
C ILE A 5 0.43 11.96 2.56
N ARG A 6 0.55 12.72 1.48
CA ARG A 6 1.18 12.29 0.23
C ARG A 6 2.35 13.19 -0.10
N THR A 7 3.55 12.63 -0.13
CA THR A 7 4.78 13.36 -0.44
C THR A 7 5.43 12.86 -1.72
N GLY A 8 6.20 13.71 -2.39
CA GLY A 8 6.96 13.31 -3.58
C GLY A 8 7.34 14.50 -4.45
N ALA A 9 8.45 14.38 -5.17
CA ALA A 9 8.96 15.45 -6.03
C ALA A 9 7.92 15.93 -7.05
N ASN A 10 8.10 17.14 -7.59
CA ASN A 10 7.26 17.65 -8.66
C ASN A 10 7.29 16.70 -9.88
N GLY A 11 6.13 16.44 -10.47
CA GLY A 11 5.99 15.42 -11.52
C GLY A 11 5.88 13.97 -11.01
N SER A 12 5.80 13.73 -9.69
CA SER A 12 5.56 12.39 -9.11
C SER A 12 4.10 11.92 -9.18
N TYR A 13 3.21 12.71 -9.76
CA TYR A 13 1.76 12.47 -9.88
C TYR A 13 0.96 12.46 -8.56
N LYS A 14 1.51 13.04 -7.47
CA LYS A 14 0.81 13.19 -6.18
C LYS A 14 -0.57 13.85 -6.32
N SER A 15 -0.60 15.03 -6.96
CA SER A 15 -1.84 15.82 -7.14
C SER A 15 -2.79 15.14 -8.13
N ALA A 16 -2.27 14.54 -9.21
CA ALA A 16 -3.10 13.82 -10.18
C ALA A 16 -3.78 12.58 -9.59
N TYR A 17 -3.07 11.85 -8.71
CA TYR A 17 -3.65 10.74 -7.97
C TYR A 17 -4.84 11.24 -7.13
N VAL A 18 -4.66 12.30 -6.36
CA VAL A 18 -5.71 12.80 -5.45
C VAL A 18 -6.87 13.40 -6.23
N ALA A 19 -6.62 14.15 -7.29
CA ALA A 19 -7.68 14.68 -8.16
C ALA A 19 -8.61 13.57 -8.67
N TYR A 20 -8.02 12.48 -9.20
CA TYR A 20 -8.79 11.43 -9.85
C TYR A 20 -9.33 10.36 -8.89
N PHE A 21 -8.50 9.80 -8.01
CA PHE A 21 -8.91 8.67 -7.17
C PHE A 21 -9.55 9.08 -5.84
N VAL A 22 -9.46 10.36 -5.45
CA VAL A 22 -9.97 10.84 -4.16
C VAL A 22 -11.04 11.89 -4.37
N ILE A 23 -10.72 13.02 -5.01
CA ILE A 23 -11.66 14.13 -5.17
C ILE A 23 -12.82 13.72 -6.08
N LEU A 24 -12.55 13.22 -7.29
CA LEU A 24 -13.61 12.84 -8.24
C LEU A 24 -14.55 11.79 -7.63
N GLU A 25 -14.01 10.78 -6.95
CA GLU A 25 -14.82 9.74 -6.31
C GLU A 25 -15.64 10.29 -5.13
N ALA A 26 -15.10 11.22 -4.35
CA ALA A 26 -15.86 11.90 -3.30
C ALA A 26 -16.99 12.77 -3.86
N LEU A 27 -16.74 13.48 -4.97
CA LEU A 27 -17.76 14.26 -5.66
C LEU A 27 -18.87 13.38 -6.23
N LYS A 28 -18.53 12.23 -6.83
CA LYS A 28 -19.51 11.23 -7.29
C LYS A 28 -20.34 10.68 -6.13
N ALA A 29 -19.76 10.54 -4.94
CA ALA A 29 -20.42 10.07 -3.74
C ALA A 29 -21.30 11.14 -3.05
N GLY A 30 -21.51 12.32 -3.63
CA GLY A 30 -22.38 13.34 -3.02
C GLY A 30 -21.70 14.21 -1.96
N ARG A 31 -20.38 14.11 -1.79
CA ARG A 31 -19.65 14.78 -0.70
C ARG A 31 -19.32 16.24 -1.02
N VAL A 32 -19.04 16.98 0.04
CA VAL A 32 -18.44 18.31 -0.04
C VAL A 32 -16.93 18.15 -0.13
N VAL A 33 -16.32 18.79 -1.12
CA VAL A 33 -14.88 18.84 -1.26
C VAL A 33 -14.41 20.28 -1.13
N VAL A 34 -13.43 20.51 -0.25
CA VAL A 34 -12.75 21.80 -0.08
C VAL A 34 -11.30 21.63 -0.52
N THR A 35 -10.83 22.41 -1.50
CA THR A 35 -9.46 22.25 -2.01
C THR A 35 -8.81 23.53 -2.51
N ASN A 36 -7.49 23.61 -2.39
CA ASN A 36 -6.65 24.66 -3.00
C ASN A 36 -5.91 24.21 -4.27
N MET A 37 -6.19 23.00 -4.77
CA MET A 37 -5.55 22.49 -5.98
C MET A 37 -5.66 23.50 -7.12
N GLN A 38 -4.50 23.92 -7.64
CA GLN A 38 -4.46 24.97 -8.66
C GLN A 38 -5.08 24.49 -9.95
N GLY A 39 -5.93 25.34 -10.55
CA GLY A 39 -6.56 25.06 -11.83
C GLY A 39 -7.49 23.85 -11.83
N PHE A 40 -8.04 23.46 -10.66
CA PHE A 40 -9.08 22.46 -10.56
C PHE A 40 -10.37 22.98 -11.22
N GLU A 41 -10.99 22.17 -12.07
CA GLU A 41 -12.16 22.56 -12.87
C GLU A 41 -13.43 22.73 -12.03
N THR A 42 -14.45 23.40 -12.57
CA THR A 42 -15.77 23.51 -11.92
C THR A 42 -16.58 22.22 -12.09
N LEU A 43 -17.59 22.01 -11.23
CA LEU A 43 -18.49 20.85 -11.34
C LEU A 43 -19.10 20.73 -12.74
N ASP A 44 -19.70 21.79 -13.27
CA ASP A 44 -20.34 21.78 -14.59
C ASP A 44 -19.39 21.39 -15.73
N VAL A 45 -18.11 21.77 -15.63
CA VAL A 45 -17.09 21.42 -16.63
C VAL A 45 -16.70 19.96 -16.49
N ILE A 46 -16.58 19.46 -15.26
CA ILE A 46 -16.28 18.04 -15.00
C ILE A 46 -17.44 17.17 -15.49
N GLU A 47 -18.69 17.51 -15.19
CA GLU A 47 -19.88 16.79 -15.67
C GLU A 47 -19.89 16.66 -17.19
N LYS A 48 -19.66 17.77 -17.90
CA LYS A 48 -19.59 17.78 -19.38
C LYS A 48 -18.41 16.98 -19.94
N ARG A 49 -17.24 17.02 -19.30
CA ARG A 49 -16.04 16.31 -19.79
C ARG A 49 -16.12 14.81 -19.58
N PHE A 50 -16.73 14.39 -18.48
CA PHE A 50 -16.79 12.98 -18.08
C PHE A 50 -18.12 12.31 -18.40
N ASP A 51 -19.10 13.07 -18.92
CA ASP A 51 -20.47 12.61 -19.18
C ASP A 51 -21.09 11.96 -17.93
N ILE A 52 -20.96 12.67 -16.80
CA ILE A 52 -21.50 12.27 -15.50
C ILE A 52 -22.40 13.35 -14.93
N THR A 53 -23.30 12.94 -14.03
CA THR A 53 -24.12 13.86 -13.23
C THR A 53 -23.81 13.66 -11.77
N PHE A 54 -23.46 14.73 -11.06
CA PHE A 54 -23.21 14.67 -9.63
C PHE A 54 -24.53 14.72 -8.83
N PRO A 55 -24.59 14.09 -7.65
CA PRO A 55 -25.70 14.26 -6.73
C PRO A 55 -25.91 15.74 -6.35
N SER A 56 -27.16 16.14 -6.08
CA SER A 56 -27.49 17.51 -5.66
C SER A 56 -26.85 17.92 -4.32
N THR A 57 -26.41 16.95 -3.52
CA THR A 57 -25.69 17.17 -2.26
C THR A 57 -24.20 17.50 -2.46
N THR A 58 -23.65 17.24 -3.65
CA THR A 58 -22.26 17.50 -4.01
C THR A 58 -21.98 18.98 -4.01
N ARG A 59 -20.87 19.38 -3.38
CA ARG A 59 -20.39 20.76 -3.44
C ARG A 59 -18.88 20.79 -3.53
N LEU A 60 -18.37 21.63 -4.43
CA LEU A 60 -16.94 21.84 -4.61
C LEU A 60 -16.60 23.29 -4.23
N ILE A 61 -15.79 23.45 -3.19
CA ILE A 61 -15.30 24.73 -2.70
C ILE A 61 -13.81 24.82 -3.04
N ARG A 62 -13.46 25.77 -3.91
CA ARG A 62 -12.07 25.97 -4.37
C ARG A 62 -11.55 27.26 -3.77
N ILE A 63 -10.58 27.16 -2.86
CA ILE A 63 -9.94 28.31 -2.20
C ILE A 63 -8.45 28.27 -2.52
N PHE A 64 -7.95 29.20 -3.32
CA PHE A 64 -6.52 29.23 -3.63
C PHE A 64 -5.69 29.67 -2.41
N SER A 65 -4.43 29.23 -2.35
CA SER A 65 -3.49 29.59 -1.27
C SER A 65 -2.37 30.51 -1.76
N ARG A 66 -2.68 31.43 -2.70
CA ARG A 66 -1.69 32.33 -3.32
C ARG A 66 -1.83 33.79 -2.88
N ASP A 67 -2.86 34.10 -2.13
CA ASP A 67 -3.15 35.41 -1.58
C ASP A 67 -3.32 35.31 -0.06
N LYS A 68 -3.26 36.46 0.62
CA LYS A 68 -3.30 36.51 2.07
C LYS A 68 -4.61 35.96 2.65
N ASN A 69 -5.75 36.27 2.02
CA ASN A 69 -7.07 35.82 2.48
C ASN A 69 -7.21 34.30 2.30
N GLY A 70 -6.75 33.78 1.17
CA GLY A 70 -6.66 32.34 0.92
C GLY A 70 -5.79 31.61 1.94
N ILE A 71 -4.59 32.10 2.22
CA ILE A 71 -3.70 31.54 3.26
C ILE A 71 -4.38 31.59 4.63
N GLU A 72 -5.03 32.70 4.96
CA GLU A 72 -5.73 32.88 6.23
C GLU A 72 -6.89 31.88 6.40
N LEU A 73 -7.68 31.68 5.35
CA LEU A 73 -8.72 30.65 5.29
C LEU A 73 -8.12 29.27 5.56
N TRP A 74 -7.04 28.89 4.88
CA TRP A 74 -6.43 27.57 5.08
C TRP A 74 -5.80 27.38 6.46
N GLN A 75 -5.20 28.42 7.03
CA GLN A 75 -4.71 28.39 8.41
C GLN A 75 -5.83 28.22 9.42
N HIS A 76 -7.04 28.69 9.12
CA HIS A 76 -8.22 28.56 9.98
C HIS A 76 -9.26 27.61 9.38
N PHE A 77 -8.85 26.61 8.59
CA PHE A 77 -9.79 25.69 7.93
C PHE A 77 -10.78 25.08 8.94
N PHE A 78 -10.31 24.79 10.15
CA PHE A 78 -11.08 24.22 11.25
C PHE A 78 -12.15 25.16 11.84
N CYS A 79 -12.22 26.43 11.43
CA CYS A 79 -13.25 27.38 11.88
C CYS A 79 -14.44 27.46 10.91
N TRP A 80 -14.23 27.15 9.64
CA TRP A 80 -15.23 27.39 8.59
C TRP A 80 -15.48 26.19 7.68
N CYS A 81 -14.63 25.15 7.66
CA CYS A 81 -14.89 23.95 6.86
C CYS A 81 -16.13 23.20 7.38
N PRO A 82 -17.04 22.78 6.49
CA PRO A 82 -18.28 22.15 6.92
C PRO A 82 -18.02 20.73 7.45
N ILE A 83 -18.86 20.27 8.37
CA ILE A 83 -18.84 18.90 8.89
C ILE A 83 -18.99 17.90 7.72
N GLY A 84 -18.26 16.78 7.77
CA GLY A 84 -18.34 15.72 6.75
C GLY A 84 -17.52 15.99 5.48
N ALA A 85 -16.84 17.14 5.39
CA ALA A 85 -16.08 17.51 4.21
C ALA A 85 -14.85 16.63 3.96
N LEU A 86 -14.55 16.42 2.68
CA LEU A 86 -13.21 16.04 2.23
C LEU A 86 -12.40 17.32 2.00
N ILE A 87 -11.30 17.46 2.72
CA ILE A 87 -10.40 18.61 2.68
C ILE A 87 -9.12 18.18 1.98
N VAL A 88 -8.75 18.83 0.88
CA VAL A 88 -7.53 18.53 0.13
C VAL A 88 -6.66 19.76 0.01
N ILE A 89 -5.50 19.72 0.67
CA ILE A 89 -4.54 20.81 0.74
C ILE A 89 -3.28 20.40 -0.03
N ASP A 90 -3.16 20.89 -1.25
CA ASP A 90 -1.96 20.78 -2.07
C ASP A 90 -0.90 21.80 -1.63
N GLU A 91 0.36 21.42 -1.77
CA GLU A 91 1.52 22.22 -1.33
C GLU A 91 1.38 22.73 0.13
N CYS A 92 0.97 21.84 1.04
CA CYS A 92 0.64 22.20 2.43
C CYS A 92 1.82 22.78 3.22
N GLN A 93 3.06 22.53 2.81
CA GLN A 93 4.25 23.14 3.39
C GLN A 93 4.27 24.67 3.18
N ASP A 94 3.64 25.18 2.12
CA ASP A 94 3.53 26.62 1.84
C ASP A 94 2.48 27.30 2.72
N ILE A 95 1.77 26.54 3.57
CA ILE A 95 0.73 27.05 4.46
C ILE A 95 1.07 26.78 5.93
N PHE A 96 1.58 25.57 6.23
CA PHE A 96 1.75 25.08 7.60
C PHE A 96 3.21 24.89 8.04
N SER A 97 4.20 25.30 7.25
CA SER A 97 5.60 25.12 7.64
C SER A 97 6.09 26.21 8.59
N LYS A 98 6.93 25.83 9.57
CA LYS A 98 7.65 26.80 10.41
C LYS A 98 8.58 27.70 9.58
N ASN A 99 9.04 27.21 8.43
CA ASN A 99 9.98 27.92 7.55
C ASN A 99 9.37 29.20 6.98
N ILE A 100 8.06 29.23 6.79
CA ILE A 100 7.32 30.42 6.32
C ILE A 100 6.76 31.26 7.48
N GLY A 101 7.14 30.93 8.72
CA GLY A 101 6.71 31.66 9.93
C GLY A 101 5.39 31.19 10.52
N PHE A 102 4.77 30.11 10.02
CA PHE A 102 3.57 29.55 10.62
C PHE A 102 3.84 29.02 12.03
N ARG A 103 2.98 29.40 12.98
CA ARG A 103 3.04 28.95 14.38
C ARG A 103 1.67 28.45 14.80
N MET A 104 1.52 27.13 14.87
CA MET A 104 0.25 26.48 15.20
C MET A 104 -0.30 26.92 16.56
N GLU A 105 0.58 27.27 17.50
CA GLU A 105 0.21 27.68 18.86
C GLU A 105 -0.44 29.07 18.92
N LYS A 106 -0.40 29.82 17.82
CA LYS A 106 -0.99 31.16 17.70
C LYS A 106 -2.32 31.16 16.95
N VAL A 107 -2.73 30.02 16.41
CA VAL A 107 -3.90 29.90 15.54
C VAL A 107 -5.05 29.30 16.35
N PHE A 108 -5.95 30.18 16.77
CA PHE A 108 -7.11 29.88 17.60
C PHE A 108 -8.40 30.03 16.82
N TYR A 109 -9.46 29.49 17.40
CA TYR A 109 -10.81 29.62 16.88
C TYR A 109 -11.19 31.09 16.67
N ARG A 110 -11.90 31.32 15.57
CA ARG A 110 -12.56 32.58 15.23
C ARG A 110 -13.97 32.29 14.71
N PRO A 111 -14.94 33.20 14.95
CA PRO A 111 -16.30 33.00 14.50
C PRO A 111 -16.39 32.95 12.97
N LEU A 112 -17.37 32.21 12.45
CA LEU A 112 -17.58 32.07 11.00
C LEU A 112 -17.74 33.43 10.30
N SER A 113 -18.36 34.40 10.98
CA SER A 113 -18.59 35.77 10.49
C SER A 113 -17.33 36.45 9.95
N ASP A 114 -16.17 36.16 10.56
CA ASP A 114 -14.89 36.76 10.16
C ASP A 114 -14.44 36.27 8.77
N PHE A 115 -14.88 35.08 8.37
CA PHE A 115 -14.50 34.42 7.13
C PHE A 115 -15.54 34.60 6.01
N LEU A 116 -16.79 34.90 6.34
CA LEU A 116 -17.88 35.07 5.35
C LEU A 116 -17.54 36.05 4.22
N PRO A 117 -16.87 37.20 4.44
CA PRO A 117 -16.49 38.11 3.35
C PRO A 117 -15.52 37.50 2.33
N MET A 118 -14.81 36.43 2.71
CA MET A 118 -13.82 35.74 1.87
C MET A 118 -14.39 34.48 1.20
N LEU A 119 -15.64 34.11 1.54
CA LEU A 119 -16.31 32.89 1.10
C LEU A 119 -17.48 33.24 0.15
N PRO A 120 -18.05 32.24 -0.57
CA PRO A 120 -19.22 32.47 -1.41
C PRO A 120 -20.40 33.09 -0.62
N PRO A 121 -21.25 33.91 -1.26
CA PRO A 121 -22.32 34.62 -0.57
C PRO A 121 -23.40 33.70 0.02
N ASP A 122 -23.59 32.51 -0.55
CA ASP A 122 -24.52 31.49 -0.06
C ASP A 122 -23.90 30.57 1.00
N TYR A 123 -22.66 30.84 1.42
CA TYR A 123 -21.90 29.92 2.26
C TYR A 123 -22.48 29.76 3.66
N GLU A 124 -22.95 30.84 4.27
CA GLU A 124 -23.49 30.81 5.63
C GLU A 124 -24.71 29.90 5.73
N SER A 125 -25.67 30.05 4.82
CA SER A 125 -26.87 29.20 4.79
C SER A 125 -26.51 27.75 4.51
N PHE A 126 -25.58 27.50 3.58
CA PHE A 126 -25.07 26.17 3.29
C PHE A 126 -24.39 25.53 4.49
N PHE A 127 -23.50 26.25 5.17
CA PHE A 127 -22.77 25.78 6.34
C PHE A 127 -23.74 25.43 7.47
N ASN A 128 -24.70 26.33 7.74
CA ASN A 128 -25.74 26.12 8.75
C ASN A 128 -26.68 24.94 8.41
N ALA A 129 -26.98 24.69 7.13
CA ALA A 129 -27.82 23.57 6.71
C ALA A 129 -27.17 22.19 6.90
N ARG A 130 -25.86 22.12 7.17
CA ARG A 130 -25.16 20.84 7.42
C ARG A 130 -25.25 20.35 8.85
N TYR A 131 -25.68 21.20 9.79
CA TYR A 131 -25.83 20.80 11.18
C TYR A 131 -27.10 20.00 11.36
N LEU A 132 -26.98 18.88 12.05
CA LEU A 132 -28.10 18.18 12.68
C LEU A 132 -28.09 18.63 14.14
N PRO A 133 -28.90 19.62 14.53
CA PRO A 133 -28.88 20.12 15.89
C PRO A 133 -29.29 19.02 16.87
N ALA A 134 -28.49 18.83 17.91
CA ALA A 134 -28.83 17.94 19.01
C ALA A 134 -30.02 18.49 19.79
N ASP A 135 -30.88 17.60 20.28
CA ASP A 135 -31.98 17.98 21.16
C ASP A 135 -31.42 18.29 22.56
N MET A 136 -31.22 19.57 22.84
CA MET A 136 -30.67 20.05 24.13
C MET A 136 -31.52 19.63 25.34
N SER A 137 -32.79 19.27 25.14
CA SER A 137 -33.66 18.78 26.21
C SER A 137 -33.49 17.29 26.54
N LYS A 138 -32.85 16.53 25.63
CA LYS A 138 -32.68 15.08 25.72
C LYS A 138 -31.22 14.67 25.56
N LEU A 139 -30.31 15.49 26.09
CA LEU A 139 -28.89 15.14 26.13
C LEU A 139 -28.68 13.91 27.01
N GLN A 140 -27.85 13.00 26.53
CA GLN A 140 -27.42 11.86 27.33
C GLN A 140 -26.44 12.35 28.39
N ALA A 141 -26.37 11.65 29.53
CA ALA A 141 -25.45 12.01 30.61
C ALA A 141 -23.96 12.01 30.17
N CYS A 142 -23.61 11.29 29.11
CA CYS A 142 -22.26 11.30 28.54
C CYS A 142 -21.94 12.51 27.64
N GLU A 143 -22.95 13.29 27.23
CA GLU A 143 -22.80 14.48 26.36
C GLU A 143 -22.66 15.78 27.17
N MET A 144 -22.68 15.67 28.50
CA MET A 144 -22.52 16.76 29.44
C MET A 144 -21.35 16.44 30.37
N ASP A 145 -20.46 17.41 30.59
CA ASP A 145 -19.37 17.26 31.55
C ASP A 145 -19.84 17.45 33.01
N ASP A 146 -19.00 17.10 33.99
CA ASP A 146 -19.31 17.28 35.41
C ASP A 146 -19.48 18.76 35.84
N ARG A 147 -19.15 19.71 34.95
CA ARG A 147 -19.37 21.15 35.16
C ARG A 147 -20.73 21.61 34.60
N GLY A 148 -21.48 20.71 33.97
CA GLY A 148 -22.76 21.01 33.32
C GLY A 148 -22.62 21.63 31.93
N ILE A 149 -21.45 21.53 31.30
CA ILE A 149 -21.20 22.06 29.95
C ILE A 149 -21.41 20.94 28.94
N ALA A 150 -22.29 21.18 27.97
CA ALA A 150 -22.56 20.27 26.88
C ALA A 150 -21.46 20.36 25.80
N GLU A 151 -21.32 19.29 25.00
CA GLU A 151 -20.47 19.29 23.80
C GLU A 151 -21.03 20.16 22.65
N TYR A 152 -22.25 20.67 22.83
CA TYR A 152 -22.99 21.47 21.87
C TYR A 152 -23.14 22.92 22.34
N ASP A 153 -23.30 23.83 21.39
CA ASP A 153 -23.67 25.22 21.67
C ASP A 153 -25.14 25.35 22.08
N GLU A 154 -25.56 26.57 22.43
CA GLU A 154 -26.94 26.88 22.84
C GLU A 154 -27.98 26.52 21.77
N THR A 155 -27.57 26.39 20.51
CA THR A 155 -28.41 26.03 19.37
C THR A 155 -28.36 24.53 19.04
N GLY A 156 -27.67 23.73 19.85
CA GLY A 156 -27.50 22.29 19.64
C GLY A 156 -26.47 21.93 18.57
N ARG A 157 -25.63 22.86 18.12
CA ARG A 157 -24.58 22.58 17.14
C ARG A 157 -23.33 22.10 17.85
N ILE A 158 -22.62 21.16 17.22
CA ILE A 158 -21.32 20.74 17.73
C ILE A 158 -20.35 21.93 17.78
N ILE A 159 -19.69 22.10 18.91
CA ILE A 159 -18.69 23.15 19.10
C ILE A 159 -17.46 22.81 18.24
N TYR A 160 -16.99 23.77 17.43
CA TYR A 160 -15.82 23.59 16.57
C TYR A 160 -14.50 23.63 17.37
N PRO A 161 -13.38 23.12 16.82
CA PRO A 161 -12.10 23.07 17.52
C PRO A 161 -11.62 24.46 17.96
N LEU A 162 -11.07 24.56 19.17
CA LEU A 162 -10.62 25.83 19.75
C LEU A 162 -9.25 26.28 19.21
N SER A 163 -8.48 25.34 18.65
CA SER A 163 -7.14 25.59 18.12
C SER A 163 -6.86 24.77 16.88
N PHE A 164 -5.86 25.20 16.10
CA PHE A 164 -5.40 24.47 14.92
C PHE A 164 -5.02 23.02 15.20
N ASN A 165 -4.29 22.78 16.30
CA ASN A 165 -3.87 21.43 16.67
C ASN A 165 -5.07 20.54 17.00
N GLU A 166 -6.07 21.09 17.70
CA GLU A 166 -7.31 20.37 17.99
C GLU A 166 -8.08 20.03 16.71
N GLY A 167 -8.08 20.91 15.71
CA GLY A 167 -8.71 20.64 14.42
C GLY A 167 -8.13 19.42 13.71
N PHE A 168 -6.83 19.19 13.81
CA PHE A 168 -6.20 17.97 13.30
C PHE A 168 -6.42 16.77 14.22
N MET A 169 -6.27 16.91 15.54
CA MET A 169 -6.42 15.77 16.47
C MET A 169 -7.85 15.25 16.55
N ARG A 170 -8.84 16.14 16.44
CA ARG A 170 -10.28 15.83 16.58
C ARG A 170 -11.02 15.76 15.24
N HIS A 171 -10.31 15.66 14.11
CA HIS A 171 -10.92 15.63 12.76
C HIS A 171 -12.07 14.63 12.63
N ARG A 172 -11.99 13.50 13.34
CA ARG A 172 -12.97 12.42 13.32
C ARG A 172 -14.31 12.82 13.93
N HIS A 173 -14.32 13.71 14.92
CA HIS A 173 -15.55 14.20 15.56
C HIS A 173 -16.38 15.07 14.60
N TYR A 174 -15.72 15.74 13.65
CA TYR A 174 -16.36 16.60 12.63
C TYR A 174 -16.54 15.89 11.28
N ASN A 175 -16.30 14.58 11.25
CA ASN A 175 -16.30 13.78 10.05
C ASN A 175 -15.41 14.32 8.91
N TRP A 176 -14.25 14.89 9.22
CA TRP A 176 -13.34 15.42 8.20
C TRP A 176 -12.36 14.37 7.68
N ASP A 177 -12.29 14.21 6.37
CA ASP A 177 -11.18 13.51 5.72
C ASP A 177 -10.19 14.55 5.19
N ILE A 178 -8.92 14.44 5.55
CA ILE A 178 -7.93 15.47 5.20
C ILE A 178 -6.81 14.85 4.38
N HIS A 179 -6.60 15.34 3.16
CA HIS A 179 -5.48 14.96 2.32
C HIS A 179 -4.48 16.12 2.25
N LEU A 180 -3.28 15.90 2.76
CA LEU A 180 -2.18 16.84 2.66
C LEU A 180 -1.22 16.38 1.58
N LEU A 181 -0.88 17.25 0.63
CA LEU A 181 0.16 16.99 -0.35
C LEU A 181 1.33 17.95 -0.14
N SER A 182 2.54 17.43 -0.22
CA SER A 182 3.78 18.21 -0.11
C SER A 182 4.85 17.63 -1.04
N PRO A 183 5.81 18.41 -1.54
CA PRO A 183 6.96 17.86 -2.24
C PRO A 183 7.92 17.16 -1.29
N ASP A 184 7.95 17.59 -0.02
CA ASP A 184 8.92 17.15 0.98
C ASP A 184 8.25 16.79 2.31
N TRP A 185 8.60 15.62 2.82
CA TRP A 185 8.15 15.10 4.11
C TRP A 185 8.75 15.86 5.30
N GLY A 186 9.99 16.33 5.17
CA GLY A 186 10.68 17.04 6.24
C GLY A 186 10.04 18.40 6.57
N GLN A 187 9.37 19.02 5.60
CA GLN A 187 8.79 20.37 5.74
C GLN A 187 7.41 20.38 6.41
N ILE A 188 6.75 19.23 6.50
CA ILE A 188 5.49 19.10 7.24
C ILE A 188 5.82 19.02 8.73
N ASP A 189 5.08 19.76 9.56
CA ASP A 189 5.30 19.72 11.00
C ASP A 189 5.07 18.30 11.58
N SER A 190 5.89 17.91 12.56
CA SER A 190 5.74 16.62 13.26
C SER A 190 4.39 16.45 13.95
N ALA A 191 3.79 17.52 14.49
CA ALA A 191 2.48 17.46 15.14
C ALA A 191 1.36 17.11 14.12
N ILE A 192 1.43 17.69 12.92
CA ILE A 192 0.52 17.34 11.82
C ILE A 192 0.76 15.89 11.37
N ARG A 193 2.04 15.50 11.20
CA ARG A 193 2.41 14.13 10.81
C ARG A 193 1.93 13.07 11.81
N ALA A 194 1.96 13.37 13.11
CA ALA A 194 1.53 12.44 14.15
C ALA A 194 0.04 12.06 14.00
N CYS A 195 -0.80 13.00 13.53
CA CYS A 195 -2.22 12.80 13.34
C CYS A 195 -2.56 11.94 12.10
N ALA A 196 -1.64 11.78 11.14
CA ALA A 196 -1.90 11.08 9.88
C ALA A 196 -2.10 9.58 10.02
N GLU A 197 -3.20 9.01 9.54
CA GLU A 197 -3.44 7.57 9.58
C GLU A 197 -2.53 6.82 8.62
N GLU A 198 -2.39 7.32 7.39
CA GLU A 198 -1.51 6.74 6.39
C GLU A 198 -0.65 7.80 5.70
N CYS A 199 0.59 7.43 5.41
CA CYS A 199 1.54 8.29 4.72
C CYS A 199 2.08 7.59 3.48
N TYR A 200 2.15 8.33 2.38
CA TYR A 200 2.52 7.81 1.07
C TYR A 200 3.61 8.64 0.43
N PHE A 201 4.64 7.98 -0.10
CA PHE A 201 5.69 8.59 -0.89
C PHE A 201 5.55 8.22 -2.36
N HIS A 202 5.47 9.22 -3.22
CA HIS A 202 5.29 9.09 -4.67
C HIS A 202 6.62 9.28 -5.39
N LYS A 203 7.02 8.29 -6.17
CA LYS A 203 8.19 8.38 -7.05
C LYS A 203 7.77 8.27 -8.51
N GLY A 204 7.98 9.34 -9.26
CA GLY A 204 7.80 9.37 -10.70
C GLY A 204 8.75 8.40 -11.41
N ARG A 205 8.25 7.74 -12.46
CA ARG A 205 8.99 6.71 -13.22
C ARG A 205 8.91 6.91 -14.74
N ASP A 206 8.59 8.12 -15.18
CA ASP A 206 8.34 8.43 -16.60
C ASP A 206 9.56 8.27 -17.51
N ALA A 207 10.77 8.22 -16.93
CA ALA A 207 12.00 7.88 -17.65
C ALA A 207 11.91 6.49 -18.32
N TYR A 208 11.16 5.56 -17.72
CA TYR A 208 10.92 4.23 -18.28
C TYR A 208 9.65 4.26 -19.15
N PHE A 209 9.78 3.95 -20.44
CA PHE A 209 8.66 4.02 -21.38
C PHE A 209 7.44 3.17 -20.94
N PHE A 210 7.67 2.03 -20.29
CA PHE A 210 6.63 1.13 -19.78
C PHE A 210 6.01 1.58 -18.46
N ALA A 211 6.61 2.56 -17.76
CA ALA A 211 6.13 3.09 -16.49
C ALA A 211 5.64 4.54 -16.58
N ARG A 212 5.38 5.04 -17.78
CA ARG A 212 4.79 6.36 -18.01
C ARG A 212 3.45 6.49 -17.27
N ARG A 213 3.31 7.56 -16.48
CA ARG A 213 2.13 7.82 -15.62
C ARG A 213 1.84 6.68 -14.63
N LYS A 214 2.85 5.88 -14.30
CA LYS A 214 2.74 4.78 -13.34
C LYS A 214 3.74 5.02 -12.21
N PRO A 215 3.51 6.06 -11.38
CA PRO A 215 4.35 6.30 -10.21
C PRO A 215 4.38 5.08 -9.30
N LEU A 216 5.52 4.91 -8.62
CA LEU A 216 5.65 3.96 -7.55
C LEU A 216 5.25 4.66 -6.25
N ILE A 217 4.27 4.10 -5.55
CA ILE A 217 3.74 4.64 -4.30
C ILE A 217 4.21 3.73 -3.18
N TYR A 218 4.87 4.30 -2.18
CA TYR A 218 5.34 3.60 -1.00
C TYR A 218 4.54 4.08 0.21
N ARG A 219 3.78 3.18 0.83
CA ARG A 219 3.14 3.44 2.12
C ARG A 219 4.18 3.28 3.23
N HIS A 220 4.42 4.35 3.99
CA HIS A 220 5.49 4.39 4.98
C HIS A 220 4.96 4.76 6.37
N PRO A 221 5.65 4.35 7.45
CA PRO A 221 5.28 4.77 8.80
C PRO A 221 5.53 6.27 9.02
N LYS A 222 4.90 6.84 10.04
CA LYS A 222 5.01 8.27 10.40
C LYS A 222 6.39 8.64 10.94
N ASN A 223 7.09 7.70 11.58
CA ASN A 223 8.35 7.98 12.29
C ASN A 223 9.59 7.83 11.40
N VAL A 224 9.50 8.21 10.11
CA VAL A 224 10.60 8.10 9.16
C VAL A 224 11.29 9.45 9.02
N ALA A 225 12.61 9.47 9.23
CA ALA A 225 13.43 10.67 9.05
C ALA A 225 13.67 11.00 7.57
N THR A 226 14.04 9.99 6.77
CA THR A 226 14.32 10.16 5.34
C THR A 226 13.51 9.15 4.54
N LEU A 227 12.70 9.64 3.60
CA LEU A 227 11.89 8.79 2.75
C LEU A 227 12.73 8.22 1.61
N VAL A 228 12.92 6.91 1.64
CA VAL A 228 13.55 6.14 0.56
C VAL A 228 12.66 4.94 0.27
N ILE A 229 12.40 4.69 -1.00
CA ILE A 229 11.68 3.48 -1.40
C ILE A 229 12.57 2.27 -1.08
N PRO A 230 12.06 1.28 -0.32
CA PRO A 230 12.80 0.07 0.02
C PRO A 230 13.39 -0.62 -1.21
N LYS A 231 14.59 -1.18 -1.06
CA LYS A 231 15.24 -1.98 -2.10
C LYS A 231 14.70 -3.41 -2.02
N GLY A 232 13.83 -3.80 -2.95
CA GLY A 232 13.29 -5.16 -3.02
C GLY A 232 11.78 -5.20 -3.28
N LYS A 233 11.18 -6.39 -3.10
CA LYS A 233 9.73 -6.55 -3.10
C LYS A 233 9.22 -6.22 -1.70
N ASP A 234 8.74 -5.01 -1.51
CA ASP A 234 8.06 -4.60 -0.27
C ASP A 234 6.55 -4.55 -0.52
N PRO A 235 5.71 -5.21 0.32
CA PRO A 235 4.26 -5.22 0.13
C PRO A 235 3.62 -3.83 0.22
N ASN A 236 4.25 -2.87 0.88
CA ASN A 236 3.78 -1.49 0.98
C ASN A 236 4.14 -0.63 -0.24
N VAL A 237 4.87 -1.19 -1.20
CA VAL A 237 5.27 -0.52 -2.43
C VAL A 237 4.41 -1.04 -3.58
N PHE A 238 3.54 -0.18 -4.11
CA PHE A 238 2.63 -0.54 -5.19
C PHE A 238 2.66 0.51 -6.31
N PRO A 239 2.62 0.10 -7.59
CA PRO A 239 2.53 1.05 -8.68
C PRO A 239 1.06 1.34 -9.04
N GLN A 240 0.67 2.60 -9.08
CA GLN A 240 -0.67 3.01 -9.55
C GLN A 240 -0.55 3.72 -10.89
N LYS A 241 -1.30 3.27 -11.92
CA LYS A 241 -1.37 3.99 -13.19
C LYS A 241 -2.39 5.12 -13.10
N ILE A 242 -1.96 6.33 -13.41
CA ILE A 242 -2.78 7.54 -13.40
C ILE A 242 -3.46 7.70 -14.77
N PRO A 243 -4.80 7.73 -14.85
CA PRO A 243 -5.53 7.96 -16.09
C PRO A 243 -5.20 9.31 -16.72
N LEU A 244 -5.32 9.43 -18.05
CA LEU A 244 -5.11 10.73 -18.72
C LEU A 244 -6.17 11.74 -18.27
N ASP A 245 -7.37 11.24 -17.99
CA ASP A 245 -8.50 12.00 -17.51
C ASP A 245 -8.21 12.74 -16.20
N ALA A 246 -7.24 12.28 -15.40
CA ALA A 246 -6.79 13.02 -14.22
C ALA A 246 -6.34 14.45 -14.58
N HIS A 247 -5.72 14.63 -15.75
CA HIS A 247 -5.29 15.94 -16.25
C HIS A 247 -6.44 16.76 -16.85
N LEU A 248 -7.62 16.16 -17.05
CA LEU A 248 -8.84 16.88 -17.41
C LEU A 248 -9.54 17.47 -16.19
N LEU A 249 -9.23 17.00 -14.98
CA LEU A 249 -9.82 17.53 -13.74
C LEU A 249 -9.11 18.78 -13.22
N TYR A 250 -7.80 18.90 -13.49
CA TYR A 250 -7.00 20.01 -13.01
C TYR A 250 -5.81 20.33 -13.93
N LYS A 251 -5.40 21.60 -13.95
CA LYS A 251 -4.21 22.05 -14.68
C LYS A 251 -2.94 21.81 -13.86
N SER A 252 -2.11 20.87 -14.32
CA SER A 252 -0.88 20.44 -13.63
C SER A 252 0.22 21.50 -13.54
N THR A 253 0.23 22.50 -14.44
CA THR A 253 1.09 23.69 -14.34
C THR A 253 0.40 24.93 -14.92
N SER A 254 0.61 26.08 -14.26
CA SER A 254 0.11 27.39 -14.74
C SER A 254 0.67 27.77 -16.12
N THR A 255 1.80 27.18 -16.53
CA THR A 255 2.50 27.46 -17.80
C THR A 255 2.17 26.47 -18.93
N GLY A 256 1.36 25.43 -18.70
CA GLY A 256 0.86 24.53 -19.75
C GLY A 256 1.88 23.57 -20.40
N GLN A 257 3.18 23.66 -20.09
CA GLN A 257 4.24 22.90 -20.78
C GLN A 257 4.67 21.59 -20.08
N ALA A 258 4.17 21.28 -18.88
CA ALA A 258 4.72 20.19 -18.06
C ALA A 258 4.03 18.82 -18.23
N ASN A 259 3.37 18.56 -19.36
CA ASN A 259 2.80 17.23 -19.63
C ASN A 259 3.85 16.23 -20.17
N GLN A 260 5.11 16.65 -20.26
CA GLN A 260 6.24 15.80 -20.56
C GLN A 260 7.41 16.18 -19.65
N SER A 261 7.38 15.76 -18.38
CA SER A 261 8.62 15.52 -17.63
C SER A 261 9.32 14.29 -18.22
N GLY A 262 9.72 14.42 -19.48
CA GLY A 262 10.65 13.51 -20.12
C GLY A 262 12.01 13.77 -19.51
N ALA A 263 12.35 13.03 -18.45
CA ALA A 263 13.73 12.59 -18.28
C ALA A 263 14.03 11.67 -19.47
N ILE A 264 14.20 12.26 -20.64
CA ILE A 264 14.57 11.57 -21.87
C ILE A 264 15.97 11.00 -21.62
N ASN A 265 16.05 9.68 -21.65
CA ASN A 265 17.25 8.88 -21.48
C ASN A 265 18.46 9.52 -22.19
N MET A 266 19.39 10.10 -21.42
CA MET A 266 20.73 10.48 -21.89
C MET A 266 21.51 9.30 -22.49
N LEU A 267 21.08 8.06 -22.23
CA LEU A 267 21.78 6.86 -22.71
C LEU A 267 21.56 6.57 -24.20
N LEU A 268 20.36 6.80 -24.75
CA LEU A 268 20.02 6.39 -26.13
C LEU A 268 20.28 7.49 -27.18
N LYS A 269 20.50 8.73 -26.74
CA LYS A 269 20.90 9.85 -27.59
C LYS A 269 22.41 10.06 -27.65
N ASN A 270 23.19 9.23 -26.95
CA ASN A 270 24.64 9.34 -27.02
C ASN A 270 25.16 8.59 -28.28
N PRO A 271 25.68 9.31 -29.30
CA PRO A 271 26.11 8.71 -30.57
C PRO A 271 27.21 7.65 -30.39
N THR A 272 28.00 7.72 -29.31
CA THR A 272 29.03 6.72 -29.01
C THR A 272 28.44 5.38 -28.55
N ILE A 273 27.36 5.39 -27.77
CA ILE A 273 26.69 4.16 -27.29
C ILE A 273 25.87 3.52 -28.41
N LEU A 274 25.23 4.34 -29.25
CA LEU A 274 24.52 3.83 -30.42
C LEU A 274 25.49 3.24 -31.46
N GLY A 275 26.66 3.88 -31.65
CA GLY A 275 27.72 3.36 -32.51
C GLY A 275 28.29 2.03 -32.01
N SER A 276 28.52 1.87 -30.71
CA SER A 276 29.03 0.61 -30.15
C SER A 276 28.00 -0.52 -30.22
N LEU A 277 26.70 -0.22 -30.05
CA LEU A 277 25.62 -1.20 -30.21
C LEU A 277 25.50 -1.68 -31.66
N LEU A 278 25.58 -0.76 -32.63
CA LEU A 278 25.57 -1.09 -34.07
C LEU A 278 26.78 -1.94 -34.46
N LEU A 279 27.98 -1.60 -33.95
CA LEU A 279 29.18 -2.37 -34.19
C LEU A 279 29.10 -3.79 -33.58
N GLY A 280 28.47 -3.92 -32.41
CA GLY A 280 28.19 -5.21 -31.78
C GLY A 280 27.21 -6.08 -32.59
N ILE A 281 26.17 -5.49 -33.17
CA ILE A 281 25.22 -6.22 -34.03
C ILE A 281 25.89 -6.64 -35.35
N LEU A 282 26.73 -5.78 -35.93
CA LEU A 282 27.49 -6.09 -37.14
C LEU A 282 28.53 -7.20 -36.92
N SER A 283 29.22 -7.21 -35.78
CA SER A 283 30.20 -8.26 -35.46
C SER A 283 29.52 -9.61 -35.20
N ILE A 284 28.35 -9.62 -34.56
CA ILE A 284 27.53 -10.83 -34.39
C ILE A 284 27.02 -11.33 -35.75
N GLY A 285 26.55 -10.44 -36.62
CA GLY A 285 26.13 -10.79 -37.98
C GLY A 285 27.26 -11.37 -38.83
N TYR A 286 28.46 -10.79 -38.76
CA TYR A 286 29.66 -11.31 -39.42
C TYR A 286 30.08 -12.67 -38.87
N PHE A 287 30.01 -12.87 -37.55
CA PHE A 287 30.30 -14.14 -36.92
C PHE A 287 29.34 -15.24 -37.40
N ILE A 288 28.04 -14.97 -37.46
CA ILE A 288 27.03 -15.91 -37.97
C ILE A 288 27.28 -16.22 -39.46
N TYR A 289 27.62 -15.22 -40.27
CA TYR A 289 27.96 -15.40 -41.68
C TYR A 289 29.21 -16.28 -41.86
N ALA A 290 30.31 -15.97 -41.16
CA ALA A 290 31.55 -16.74 -41.22
C ALA A 290 31.35 -18.19 -40.72
N PHE A 291 30.57 -18.37 -39.65
CA PHE A 291 30.23 -19.68 -39.13
C PHE A 291 29.38 -20.49 -40.12
N SER A 292 28.46 -19.86 -40.86
CA SER A 292 27.70 -20.52 -41.92
C SER A 292 28.58 -20.98 -43.08
N GLY A 293 29.61 -20.20 -43.44
CA GLY A 293 30.59 -20.58 -44.46
C GLY A 293 31.45 -21.78 -44.04
N LEU A 294 31.71 -21.95 -42.74
CA LEU A 294 32.52 -23.05 -42.21
C LEU A 294 31.72 -24.35 -42.01
N VAL A 295 30.42 -24.25 -41.70
CA VAL A 295 29.51 -25.40 -41.53
C VAL A 295 28.94 -25.91 -42.86
N PHE A 296 28.74 -25.04 -43.85
CA PHE A 296 28.19 -25.41 -45.17
C PHE A 296 29.23 -25.42 -46.31
N GLY A 297 30.43 -24.88 -46.06
CA GLY A 297 31.55 -24.86 -47.01
C GLY A 297 32.63 -25.87 -46.65
N SER A 298 32.33 -27.17 -46.74
CA SER A 298 33.38 -28.19 -46.77
C SER A 298 32.95 -29.38 -47.61
N SER A 299 33.36 -29.34 -48.88
CA SER A 299 33.69 -30.56 -49.60
C SER A 299 34.91 -30.24 -50.47
N LYS A 300 36.11 -30.51 -49.94
CA LYS A 300 37.29 -30.91 -50.70
C LYS A 300 38.42 -31.39 -49.77
N THR A 301 38.50 -32.72 -49.71
CA THR A 301 39.70 -33.60 -49.70
C THR A 301 40.88 -33.32 -48.77
N VAL A 302 41.11 -34.36 -47.97
CA VAL A 302 42.24 -34.70 -47.09
C VAL A 302 43.57 -34.75 -47.84
N ALA A 303 44.66 -34.32 -47.19
CA ALA A 303 45.99 -34.91 -47.36
C ALA A 303 46.85 -34.68 -46.10
N ASP A 304 47.30 -35.79 -45.51
CA ASP A 304 48.39 -35.88 -44.54
C ASP A 304 49.70 -35.29 -45.08
N THR A 305 50.60 -34.82 -44.20
CA THR A 305 52.00 -35.27 -44.12
C THR A 305 52.72 -34.66 -42.91
N SER A 306 53.42 -35.54 -42.22
CA SER A 306 54.30 -35.38 -41.07
C SER A 306 55.70 -34.81 -41.38
N ALA A 307 56.32 -34.26 -40.32
CA ALA A 307 57.73 -34.44 -39.89
C ALA A 307 58.73 -33.25 -40.00
N GLN A 308 59.27 -32.91 -38.81
CA GLN A 308 60.67 -32.60 -38.43
C GLN A 308 61.38 -31.39 -39.09
N THR A 309 62.17 -30.54 -38.42
CA THR A 309 63.35 -30.89 -37.60
C THR A 309 63.91 -29.67 -36.83
N SER A 310 64.34 -29.94 -35.58
CA SER A 310 65.43 -29.43 -34.72
C SER A 310 66.28 -28.19 -35.08
N ASN A 311 66.52 -27.32 -34.07
CA ASN A 311 67.84 -27.07 -33.41
C ASN A 311 67.75 -25.93 -32.36
N THR A 312 67.97 -26.24 -31.06
CA THR A 312 69.09 -25.82 -30.16
C THR A 312 69.26 -24.28 -29.99
N SER A 313 69.43 -23.65 -28.81
CA SER A 313 69.92 -24.07 -27.49
C SER A 313 69.73 -22.94 -26.44
N VAL A 314 69.24 -23.32 -25.24
CA VAL A 314 69.78 -23.03 -23.89
C VAL A 314 69.89 -21.56 -23.37
N SER A 315 69.11 -21.21 -22.34
CA SER A 315 69.54 -21.19 -20.91
C SER A 315 68.40 -20.68 -20.00
N GLN A 316 67.83 -21.57 -19.18
CA GLN A 316 67.93 -21.64 -17.71
C GLN A 316 67.06 -20.60 -16.96
N SER A 317 65.89 -20.95 -16.39
CA SER A 317 65.58 -21.88 -15.25
C SER A 317 65.39 -21.07 -13.95
N PRO A 318 64.77 -21.64 -12.90
CA PRO A 318 63.55 -22.45 -12.81
C PRO A 318 62.64 -21.90 -11.66
N ASP A 319 61.43 -22.40 -11.43
CA ASP A 319 61.29 -23.43 -10.39
C ASP A 319 60.07 -24.35 -10.58
N SER A 320 60.43 -25.61 -10.39
CA SER A 320 59.74 -26.91 -10.42
C SER A 320 58.57 -27.03 -9.43
N VAL A 321 57.43 -27.71 -9.70
CA VAL A 321 57.22 -29.14 -10.08
C VAL A 321 57.31 -30.06 -8.83
N PRO A 322 56.61 -31.22 -8.75
CA PRO A 322 55.34 -31.38 -8.02
C PRO A 322 55.33 -32.73 -7.23
N GLN A 323 54.14 -33.34 -7.12
CA GLN A 323 53.86 -34.79 -7.21
C GLN A 323 53.70 -35.68 -5.94
N THR A 324 52.49 -36.23 -5.88
CA THR A 324 52.09 -37.65 -5.70
C THR A 324 52.14 -38.38 -4.37
N GLY A 325 51.02 -39.11 -4.14
CA GLY A 325 50.92 -40.40 -3.44
C GLY A 325 50.80 -40.26 -1.93
N GLY A 326 49.82 -40.80 -1.21
CA GLY A 326 48.85 -41.86 -1.44
C GLY A 326 48.68 -42.61 -0.10
N GLN A 327 47.48 -43.11 0.20
CA GLN A 327 47.15 -44.28 1.05
C GLN A 327 46.01 -44.10 2.08
N ASN A 328 45.04 -45.01 1.92
CA ASN A 328 44.30 -45.80 2.90
C ASN A 328 43.08 -45.22 3.66
N ALA A 329 41.91 -45.79 3.32
CA ALA A 329 40.71 -45.99 4.13
C ALA A 329 40.94 -47.15 5.16
N PRO A 330 39.96 -47.67 5.97
CA PRO A 330 38.53 -47.36 6.13
C PRO A 330 38.06 -47.32 7.62
N ALA A 331 36.75 -47.12 7.91
CA ALA A 331 35.94 -47.91 8.88
C ALA A 331 34.64 -47.21 9.33
N LEU A 332 33.57 -47.99 9.40
CA LEU A 332 32.24 -47.68 9.93
C LEU A 332 32.08 -48.02 11.43
N SER A 333 31.05 -47.42 12.04
CA SER A 333 30.03 -48.01 12.96
C SER A 333 30.08 -47.81 14.48
N THR A 334 28.85 -47.68 15.02
CA THR A 334 28.33 -48.00 16.40
C THR A 334 28.76 -47.10 17.56
N GLY A 335 27.94 -46.76 18.56
CA GLY A 335 26.57 -47.11 18.97
C GLY A 335 26.34 -46.69 20.44
N GLY A 336 25.07 -46.65 20.89
CA GLY A 336 24.60 -46.71 22.30
C GLY A 336 24.58 -45.38 23.09
N ASP A 337 23.41 -44.85 23.43
CA ASP A 337 22.66 -45.04 24.72
C ASP A 337 23.06 -43.97 25.75
N GLY A 338 22.20 -43.33 26.54
CA GLY A 338 20.78 -43.42 26.85
C GLY A 338 20.51 -42.41 27.98
N HIS A 339 19.23 -42.19 28.30
CA HIS A 339 18.72 -41.40 29.44
C HIS A 339 18.68 -39.87 29.30
N GLN A 340 17.53 -39.35 28.87
CA GLN A 340 16.70 -38.57 29.80
C GLN A 340 15.29 -38.42 29.27
N ALA A 341 14.34 -38.97 30.03
CA ALA A 341 12.92 -38.71 29.87
C ALA A 341 12.68 -37.22 30.10
N SER A 342 12.31 -36.48 29.04
CA SER A 342 11.73 -35.16 29.19
C SER A 342 10.23 -35.32 29.27
N SER A 343 9.72 -35.04 30.45
CA SER A 343 8.32 -34.83 30.80
C SER A 343 7.51 -34.23 29.66
N VAL A 344 6.49 -34.97 29.22
CA VAL A 344 5.33 -34.40 28.54
C VAL A 344 4.73 -33.35 29.47
N SER A 345 4.78 -32.10 29.06
CA SER A 345 4.05 -31.00 29.66
C SER A 345 3.54 -30.08 28.55
N PRO A 346 2.33 -29.50 28.71
CA PRO A 346 1.46 -29.17 27.60
C PRO A 346 1.81 -27.80 27.02
N ALA A 347 2.12 -27.72 25.73
CA ALA A 347 2.38 -26.44 25.06
C ALA A 347 1.43 -26.24 23.86
N PRO A 348 0.27 -25.59 24.05
CA PRO A 348 -0.54 -25.06 22.96
C PRO A 348 0.14 -23.85 22.27
N SER A 349 1.12 -23.20 22.92
CA SER A 349 1.71 -21.93 22.49
C SER A 349 2.73 -22.06 21.36
N HIS A 350 3.67 -23.01 21.44
CA HIS A 350 4.73 -23.16 20.43
C HIS A 350 4.21 -23.58 19.05
N ARG A 351 3.07 -24.30 18.98
CA ARG A 351 2.49 -24.72 17.71
C ARG A 351 1.92 -23.54 16.94
N ILE A 352 1.18 -22.66 17.62
CA ILE A 352 0.57 -21.49 16.98
C ILE A 352 1.64 -20.52 16.49
N ASP A 353 2.69 -20.26 17.26
CA ASP A 353 3.76 -19.35 16.84
C ASP A 353 4.56 -19.90 15.65
N THR A 354 4.75 -21.22 15.60
CA THR A 354 5.34 -21.90 14.44
C THR A 354 4.43 -21.80 13.20
N ILE A 355 3.11 -21.93 13.37
CA ILE A 355 2.13 -21.76 12.29
C ILE A 355 2.11 -20.31 11.79
N LYS A 356 2.13 -19.32 12.69
CA LYS A 356 2.17 -17.89 12.35
C LYS A 356 3.37 -17.56 11.47
N GLN A 357 4.56 -18.05 11.85
CA GLN A 357 5.78 -17.87 11.08
C GLN A 357 5.70 -18.57 9.72
N MET A 358 5.11 -19.78 9.67
CA MET A 358 4.98 -20.55 8.43
C MET A 358 4.03 -19.89 7.42
N LEU A 359 2.87 -19.43 7.88
CA LEU A 359 1.81 -18.83 7.07
C LEU A 359 1.98 -17.33 6.83
N GLY A 360 2.92 -16.67 7.53
CA GLY A 360 3.10 -15.22 7.47
C GLY A 360 1.93 -14.42 8.07
N LEU A 361 1.12 -15.06 8.93
CA LEU A 361 -0.05 -14.48 9.58
C LEU A 361 0.28 -14.26 11.06
N TYR A 362 0.72 -13.06 11.43
CA TYR A 362 1.20 -12.76 12.79
C TYR A 362 0.10 -12.83 13.86
N ASP A 363 -1.17 -12.63 13.48
CA ASP A 363 -2.32 -12.63 14.40
C ASP A 363 -3.19 -13.90 14.30
N LEU A 364 -2.62 -15.02 13.88
CA LEU A 364 -3.37 -16.27 13.78
C LEU A 364 -3.70 -16.84 15.16
N GLN A 365 -4.99 -17.00 15.45
CA GLN A 365 -5.49 -17.62 16.69
C GLN A 365 -5.68 -19.13 16.52
N THR A 366 -6.30 -19.55 15.42
CA THR A 366 -6.55 -20.98 15.12
C THR A 366 -6.51 -21.24 13.62
N LEU A 367 -6.16 -22.47 13.25
CA LEU A 367 -6.14 -22.97 11.88
C LEU A 367 -6.83 -24.33 11.84
N TYR A 368 -7.85 -24.46 11.00
CA TYR A 368 -8.61 -25.69 10.82
C TYR A 368 -8.60 -26.15 9.37
N TYR A 369 -8.57 -27.46 9.19
CA TYR A 369 -8.80 -28.07 7.90
C TYR A 369 -10.30 -28.23 7.67
N THR A 370 -10.85 -27.55 6.66
CA THR A 370 -12.31 -27.50 6.45
C THR A 370 -12.79 -28.40 5.33
N GLY A 371 -11.96 -28.72 4.35
CA GLY A 371 -12.30 -29.71 3.34
C GLY A 371 -11.30 -29.79 2.20
N HIS A 372 -11.49 -30.79 1.35
CA HIS A 372 -10.81 -30.90 0.06
C HIS A 372 -11.80 -31.09 -1.09
N THR A 373 -11.37 -30.75 -2.29
CA THR A 373 -12.01 -31.16 -3.53
C THR A 373 -11.04 -31.96 -4.38
N THR A 374 -11.55 -32.95 -5.09
CA THR A 374 -10.75 -33.77 -6.01
C THR A 374 -11.15 -33.47 -7.45
N ARG A 375 -10.16 -33.29 -8.31
CA ARG A 375 -10.35 -33.18 -9.75
C ARG A 375 -9.58 -34.28 -10.46
N GLN A 376 -10.29 -35.08 -11.24
CA GLN A 376 -9.65 -36.09 -12.08
C GLN A 376 -9.04 -35.43 -13.32
N SER A 377 -7.74 -35.62 -13.52
CA SER A 377 -7.01 -35.13 -14.69
C SER A 377 -6.56 -36.30 -15.56
N GLN A 378 -6.83 -36.24 -16.87
CA GLN A 378 -6.52 -37.30 -17.83
C GLN A 378 -5.02 -37.62 -17.93
N THR A 379 -4.14 -36.68 -17.55
CA THR A 379 -2.67 -36.81 -17.69
C THR A 379 -1.92 -36.98 -16.37
N LYS A 380 -2.55 -36.67 -15.22
CA LYS A 380 -1.87 -36.65 -13.90
C LYS A 380 -2.62 -37.37 -12.78
N GLY A 381 -3.70 -38.09 -13.07
CA GLY A 381 -4.51 -38.79 -12.06
C GLY A 381 -5.41 -37.84 -11.25
N PHE A 382 -5.75 -38.22 -10.01
CA PHE A 382 -6.56 -37.40 -9.10
C PHE A 382 -5.72 -36.29 -8.47
N GLN A 383 -6.16 -35.04 -8.64
CA GLN A 383 -5.58 -33.87 -7.99
C GLN A 383 -6.46 -33.46 -6.81
N PHE A 384 -5.85 -33.32 -5.63
CA PHE A 384 -6.51 -32.84 -4.43
C PHE A 384 -6.27 -31.33 -4.30
N PHE A 385 -7.31 -30.59 -3.92
CA PHE A 385 -7.21 -29.19 -3.56
C PHE A 385 -7.76 -29.04 -2.15
N VAL A 386 -7.02 -28.36 -1.29
CA VAL A 386 -7.37 -28.22 0.12
C VAL A 386 -7.88 -26.82 0.43
N THR A 387 -8.74 -26.71 1.43
CA THR A 387 -9.19 -25.44 1.99
C THR A 387 -8.98 -25.45 3.50
N LEU A 388 -8.38 -24.38 4.01
CA LEU A 388 -8.11 -24.16 5.42
C LEU A 388 -8.86 -22.92 5.90
N GLU A 389 -9.37 -22.95 7.13
CA GLU A 389 -9.95 -21.80 7.80
C GLU A 389 -8.97 -21.28 8.85
N ALA A 390 -8.58 -20.02 8.72
CA ALA A 390 -7.69 -19.30 9.61
C ALA A 390 -8.49 -18.22 10.35
N LYS A 391 -8.50 -18.25 11.68
CA LYS A 391 -9.15 -17.20 12.48
C LYS A 391 -8.11 -16.23 13.04
N THR A 392 -8.34 -14.94 12.85
CA THR A 392 -7.56 -13.84 13.43
C THR A 392 -8.52 -12.90 14.20
N PRO A 393 -8.01 -11.96 15.02
CA PRO A 393 -8.82 -10.92 15.67
C PRO A 393 -9.61 -10.05 14.68
N GLU A 394 -9.14 -9.91 13.43
CA GLU A 394 -9.77 -9.08 12.40
C GLU A 394 -10.85 -9.82 11.60
N GLY A 395 -10.88 -11.15 11.64
CA GLY A 395 -11.87 -11.94 10.90
C GLY A 395 -11.47 -13.38 10.63
N THR A 396 -12.31 -14.08 9.87
CA THR A 396 -12.06 -15.46 9.42
C THR A 396 -11.63 -15.44 7.96
N TYR A 397 -10.50 -16.06 7.65
CA TYR A 397 -9.90 -16.12 6.32
C TYR A 397 -9.87 -17.57 5.83
N TYR A 398 -10.05 -17.78 4.54
CA TYR A 398 -9.95 -19.09 3.91
C TYR A 398 -8.69 -19.15 3.04
N LEU A 399 -7.83 -20.13 3.30
CA LEU A 399 -6.59 -20.36 2.57
C LEU A 399 -6.76 -21.58 1.66
N ASP A 400 -6.45 -21.41 0.38
CA ASP A 400 -6.60 -22.44 -0.65
C ASP A 400 -5.24 -22.95 -1.17
N ASP A 401 -5.29 -23.92 -2.09
CA ASP A 401 -4.09 -24.44 -2.77
C ASP A 401 -3.26 -23.33 -3.45
N THR A 402 -3.91 -22.30 -3.99
CA THR A 402 -3.26 -21.14 -4.63
C THR A 402 -2.41 -20.39 -3.62
N PHE A 403 -2.97 -20.11 -2.44
CA PHE A 403 -2.26 -19.46 -1.34
C PHE A 403 -1.09 -20.30 -0.83
N LEU A 404 -1.29 -21.61 -0.62
CA LEU A 404 -0.24 -22.49 -0.13
C LEU A 404 0.94 -22.56 -1.11
N ARG A 405 0.67 -22.67 -2.40
CA ARG A 405 1.70 -22.68 -3.45
C ARG A 405 2.43 -21.34 -3.56
N ALA A 406 1.72 -20.23 -3.46
CA ALA A 406 2.31 -18.90 -3.52
C ALA A 406 3.26 -18.60 -2.33
N ASN A 407 3.12 -19.34 -1.22
CA ASN A 407 3.93 -19.20 -0.02
C ASN A 407 4.93 -20.35 0.19
N ASP A 408 5.18 -21.15 -0.84
CA ASP A 408 6.08 -22.31 -0.85
C ASP A 408 5.75 -23.35 0.24
N ILE A 409 4.46 -23.55 0.50
CA ILE A 409 3.94 -24.54 1.45
C ILE A 409 3.48 -25.78 0.67
N ALA A 410 4.20 -26.88 0.87
CA ALA A 410 3.79 -28.19 0.40
C ALA A 410 2.80 -28.80 1.40
N TYR A 411 1.88 -29.63 0.90
CA TYR A 411 0.97 -30.38 1.78
C TYR A 411 0.85 -31.84 1.36
N VAL A 412 0.57 -32.68 2.35
CA VAL A 412 0.25 -34.10 2.19
C VAL A 412 -1.06 -34.37 2.91
N HIS A 413 -2.04 -34.86 2.16
CA HIS A 413 -3.33 -35.29 2.69
C HIS A 413 -3.19 -36.72 3.25
N TYR A 414 -3.41 -36.88 4.56
CA TYR A 414 -3.38 -38.21 5.19
C TYR A 414 -4.78 -38.79 5.35
N ASP A 415 -5.75 -37.96 5.73
CA ASP A 415 -7.12 -38.37 6.02
C ASP A 415 -8.07 -37.16 5.90
N ASP A 416 -9.38 -37.41 5.88
CA ASP A 416 -10.44 -36.40 5.71
C ASP A 416 -10.37 -35.28 6.76
N CYS A 417 -9.73 -35.54 7.91
CA CYS A 417 -9.52 -34.57 8.97
C CYS A 417 -8.06 -34.39 9.42
N LEU A 418 -7.10 -34.84 8.61
CA LEU A 418 -5.67 -34.69 8.89
C LEU A 418 -4.88 -34.29 7.65
N LEU A 419 -4.36 -33.07 7.70
CA LEU A 419 -3.49 -32.51 6.67
C LEU A 419 -2.12 -32.17 7.26
N LYS A 420 -1.04 -32.56 6.60
CA LYS A 420 0.32 -32.14 6.98
C LYS A 420 0.81 -31.06 6.03
N LEU A 421 1.17 -29.91 6.58
CA LEU A 421 1.80 -28.80 5.89
C LEU A 421 3.31 -28.84 6.13
N THR A 422 4.11 -28.57 5.11
CA THR A 422 5.57 -28.53 5.18
C THR A 422 6.11 -27.29 4.46
N LYS A 423 7.01 -26.56 5.11
CA LYS A 423 7.72 -25.41 4.55
C LYS A 423 9.14 -25.44 5.09
N GLU A 424 10.11 -25.56 4.20
CA GLU A 424 11.52 -25.75 4.55
C GLU A 424 11.70 -26.94 5.53
N ASN A 425 12.14 -26.68 6.77
CA ASN A 425 12.34 -27.70 7.82
C ASN A 425 11.19 -27.78 8.84
N ILE A 426 10.13 -26.99 8.66
CA ILE A 426 9.01 -26.92 9.59
C ILE A 426 7.86 -27.77 9.04
N THR A 427 7.39 -28.72 9.87
CA THR A 427 6.23 -29.57 9.55
C THR A 427 5.15 -29.40 10.60
N ILE A 428 3.91 -29.22 10.14
CA ILE A 428 2.77 -28.97 11.00
C ILE A 428 1.59 -29.81 10.54
N ASN A 429 0.99 -30.54 11.48
CA ASN A 429 -0.27 -31.23 11.24
C ASN A 429 -1.43 -30.27 11.53
N VAL A 430 -2.44 -30.25 10.67
CA VAL A 430 -3.66 -29.44 10.79
C VAL A 430 -4.85 -30.39 10.78
N THR A 431 -5.78 -30.15 11.70
CA THR A 431 -6.94 -31.03 11.93
C THR A 431 -8.24 -30.27 11.69
N CYS A 432 -9.32 -31.01 11.51
CA CYS A 432 -10.67 -30.44 11.50
C CYS A 432 -11.01 -29.73 12.81
N LYS A 433 -12.03 -28.87 12.73
CA LYS A 433 -12.62 -28.21 13.89
C LYS A 433 -13.26 -29.25 14.83
N PRO A 434 -12.99 -29.21 16.15
CA PRO A 434 -13.62 -30.12 17.09
C PRO A 434 -15.13 -29.83 17.18
N ILE A 435 -15.95 -30.88 17.12
CA ILE A 435 -17.40 -30.79 17.31
C ILE A 435 -17.67 -30.83 18.82
N LEU A 436 -18.19 -29.74 19.38
CA LEU A 436 -18.76 -29.75 20.74
C LEU A 436 -20.06 -30.54 20.68
N ARG A 437 -20.09 -31.75 21.27
CA ARG A 437 -21.35 -32.45 21.53
C ARG A 437 -22.02 -31.78 22.73
N GLU A 438 -23.16 -31.12 22.50
CA GLU A 438 -23.99 -30.62 23.59
C GLU A 438 -24.44 -31.77 24.50
N ALA A 439 -24.42 -31.54 25.81
CA ALA A 439 -24.98 -32.48 26.75
C ALA A 439 -26.50 -32.58 26.52
N VAL A 440 -27.00 -33.79 26.32
CA VAL A 440 -28.43 -34.08 26.21
C VAL A 440 -29.13 -33.54 27.46
N PRO A 441 -30.10 -32.61 27.35
CA PRO A 441 -30.85 -32.13 28.50
C PRO A 441 -31.68 -33.27 29.08
N ASP A 442 -31.64 -33.40 30.41
CA ASP A 442 -32.40 -34.39 31.16
C ASP A 442 -33.91 -34.23 30.88
N ALA A 443 -34.56 -35.32 30.50
CA ALA A 443 -35.96 -35.35 30.08
C ALA A 443 -36.90 -35.26 31.29
N SER A 444 -37.00 -34.09 31.91
CA SER A 444 -37.88 -33.92 33.08
C SER A 444 -38.60 -32.58 33.22
N GLN A 445 -38.74 -31.75 32.18
CA GLN A 445 -39.66 -30.59 32.24
C GLN A 445 -40.40 -30.33 30.91
N PRO A 446 -41.74 -30.16 30.93
CA PRO A 446 -42.51 -29.87 29.73
C PRO A 446 -42.34 -28.40 29.29
N PRO A 447 -42.30 -28.12 27.97
CA PRO A 447 -42.03 -26.78 27.45
C PRO A 447 -43.23 -25.84 27.65
N GLN A 448 -43.00 -24.69 28.27
CA GLN A 448 -43.97 -23.59 28.31
C GLN A 448 -43.93 -22.78 27.00
N VAL A 449 -45.07 -22.69 26.33
CA VAL A 449 -45.28 -21.85 25.14
C VAL A 449 -45.61 -20.41 25.60
N LYS A 450 -44.76 -19.44 25.25
CA LYS A 450 -45.09 -18.00 25.39
C LYS A 450 -45.79 -17.51 24.12
N LEU A 451 -47.07 -17.16 24.25
CA LEU A 451 -47.81 -16.42 23.22
C LEU A 451 -47.45 -14.93 23.31
N GLY A 452 -47.05 -14.35 22.17
CA GLY A 452 -46.78 -12.91 22.05
C GLY A 452 -48.06 -12.09 22.17
N ALA A 453 -48.00 -11.02 22.97
CA ALA A 453 -49.11 -10.09 23.14
C ALA A 453 -49.30 -9.24 21.87
N LEU A 454 -50.44 -9.43 21.21
CA LEU A 454 -51.10 -8.42 20.39
C LEU A 454 -51.96 -7.60 21.33
N PHE A 455 -51.55 -6.38 21.66
CA PHE A 455 -52.39 -5.18 21.83
C PHE A 455 -51.50 -3.94 21.80
#